data_AF-A0A6G2V1J4-F1
#
_entry.id   AF-A0A6G2V1J4-F1
#
_cell.length_a   1.000
_cell.length_b   1.000
_cell.length_c   1.000
_cell.angle_alpha   90.00
_cell.angle_beta   90.00
_cell.angle_gamma   90.00
#
_symmetry.space_group_name_H-M   'P 1'
#
loop_
_entity.id
_entity.type
_entity.pdbx_description
1 polymer ?
#
loop_
_entity_poly.entity_id
_entity_poly.type
_entity_poly.pdbx_seq_one_letter_code
_entity_poly.pdbx_strand_id
1 'polypeptide(L)'
;MFASLFVLLYVAHLLADFPLQTDHQAGHKADRGAAGWRANLTHAATHVIAGSLALVVVAVVLDESVGVLPGAAAVALIGATHAWIDRRWPVAAWVRIARQQKWAAAGGAAHVDQTAHVLVLAAAALTLTALS
;
A
#
# COMPACT_ATOMS: atom_id res chain seq x y z
N MET A 1 -2.11 19.97 1.88
CA MET A 1 -1.07 18.99 2.19
C MET A 1 -1.59 17.67 2.75
N PHE A 2 -1.91 17.49 4.04
CA PHE A 2 -2.32 16.15 4.52
C PHE A 2 -3.44 15.50 3.71
N ALA A 3 -4.57 16.20 3.52
CA ALA A 3 -5.70 15.68 2.76
C ALA A 3 -5.31 15.37 1.30
N SER A 4 -4.60 16.30 0.63
CA SER A 4 -4.10 16.15 -0.73
C SER A 4 -3.20 14.91 -0.88
N LEU A 5 -2.19 14.78 -0.01
CA LEU A 5 -1.26 13.66 0.05
C LEU A 5 -2.00 12.34 0.29
N PHE A 6 -2.86 12.30 1.31
CA PHE A 6 -3.60 11.09 1.64
C PHE A 6 -4.50 10.65 0.49
N VAL A 7 -5.28 11.55 -0.11
CA VAL A 7 -6.18 11.23 -1.22
C VAL A 7 -5.40 10.73 -2.43
N LEU A 8 -4.30 11.39 -2.83
CA LEU A 8 -3.53 10.98 -4.00
C LEU A 8 -2.76 9.68 -3.77
N LEU A 9 -2.18 9.47 -2.58
CA LEU A 9 -1.58 8.19 -2.20
C LEU A 9 -2.62 7.08 -2.13
N TYR A 10 -3.82 7.37 -1.64
CA TYR A 10 -4.94 6.42 -1.60
C TYR A 10 -5.40 6.03 -3.01
N VAL A 11 -5.56 6.98 -3.92
CA VAL A 11 -5.87 6.69 -5.33
C VAL A 11 -4.76 5.86 -5.97
N ALA A 12 -3.50 6.22 -5.77
CA ALA A 12 -2.36 5.46 -6.27
C ALA A 12 -2.34 4.01 -5.77
N HIS A 13 -2.64 3.82 -4.47
CA HIS A 13 -2.79 2.51 -3.85
C HIS A 13 -3.90 1.69 -4.52
N LEU A 14 -5.09 2.25 -4.70
CA LEU A 14 -6.21 1.57 -5.37
C LEU A 14 -5.85 1.21 -6.82
N LEU A 15 -5.17 2.11 -7.54
CA LEU A 15 -4.70 1.83 -8.89
C LEU A 15 -3.69 0.67 -8.93
N ALA A 16 -2.77 0.63 -7.97
CA ALA A 16 -1.77 -0.42 -7.87
C ALA A 16 -2.35 -1.80 -7.51
N ASP A 17 -3.38 -1.85 -6.66
CA ASP A 17 -4.03 -3.09 -6.20
C ASP A 17 -5.10 -3.64 -7.16
N PHE A 18 -5.81 -2.77 -7.88
CA PHE A 18 -6.93 -3.21 -8.71
C PHE A 18 -6.57 -3.22 -10.21
N PRO A 19 -6.49 -2.09 -10.92
CA PRO A 19 -6.26 -2.12 -12.36
C PRO A 19 -4.82 -2.44 -12.77
N LEU A 20 -3.81 -2.23 -11.92
CA LEU A 20 -2.39 -2.46 -12.26
C LEU A 20 -1.82 -3.77 -11.68
N GLN A 21 -2.61 -4.49 -10.88
CA GLN A 21 -2.24 -5.82 -10.40
C GLN A 21 -2.71 -6.89 -11.37
N THR A 22 -1.82 -7.83 -11.69
CA THR A 22 -2.15 -9.01 -12.51
C THR A 22 -2.67 -10.16 -11.65
N ASP A 23 -3.46 -11.05 -12.26
CA ASP A 23 -3.92 -12.29 -11.62
C ASP A 23 -2.78 -13.14 -11.07
N HIS A 24 -1.65 -13.21 -11.81
CA HIS A 24 -0.46 -13.92 -11.35
C HIS A 24 0.08 -13.32 -10.04
N GLN A 25 0.20 -11.99 -9.95
CA GLN A 25 0.63 -11.35 -8.71
C GLN A 25 -0.36 -11.62 -7.57
N ALA A 26 -1.66 -11.45 -7.82
CA ALA A 26 -2.70 -11.67 -6.82
C ALA A 26 -2.75 -13.12 -6.32
N GLY A 27 -2.59 -14.10 -7.22
CA GLY A 27 -2.57 -15.51 -6.88
C GLY A 27 -1.35 -15.93 -6.07
N HIS A 28 -0.16 -15.41 -6.43
CA HIS A 28 1.11 -15.95 -5.96
C HIS A 28 1.86 -15.09 -4.93
N LYS A 29 1.48 -13.84 -4.68
CA LYS A 29 2.23 -12.93 -3.76
C LYS A 29 2.35 -13.43 -2.31
N ALA A 30 1.50 -14.37 -1.90
CA ALA A 30 1.57 -14.99 -0.58
C ALA A 30 2.33 -16.34 -0.55
N ASP A 31 2.67 -16.90 -1.72
CA ASP A 31 3.30 -18.22 -1.84
C ASP A 31 4.68 -18.24 -1.19
N ARG A 32 5.04 -19.40 -0.64
CA ARG A 32 6.35 -19.62 -0.03
C ARG A 32 7.44 -19.70 -1.10
N GLY A 33 8.62 -19.16 -0.80
CA GLY A 33 9.81 -19.26 -1.65
C GLY A 33 9.99 -18.11 -2.65
N ALA A 34 10.99 -18.25 -3.52
CA ALA A 34 11.47 -17.19 -4.39
C ALA A 34 10.43 -16.70 -5.40
N ALA A 35 9.63 -17.60 -5.97
CA ALA A 35 8.58 -17.24 -6.93
C ALA A 35 7.51 -16.35 -6.29
N GLY A 36 7.02 -16.71 -5.10
CA GLY A 36 6.06 -15.90 -4.36
C GLY A 36 6.63 -14.56 -3.91
N TRP A 37 7.89 -14.52 -3.47
CA TRP A 37 8.58 -13.25 -3.19
C TRP A 37 8.75 -12.38 -4.43
N ARG A 38 9.06 -12.97 -5.59
CA ARG A 38 9.15 -12.21 -6.84
C ARG A 38 7.80 -11.60 -7.20
N ALA A 39 6.72 -12.39 -7.19
CA ALA A 39 5.37 -11.88 -7.44
C ALA A 39 5.00 -10.73 -6.50
N ASN A 40 5.32 -10.89 -5.22
CA ASN A 40 5.07 -9.88 -4.18
C ASN A 40 5.89 -8.61 -4.39
N LEU A 41 7.20 -8.72 -4.58
CA LEU A 41 8.09 -7.57 -4.75
C LEU A 41 7.82 -6.83 -6.07
N THR A 42 7.45 -7.53 -7.14
CA THR A 42 7.01 -6.88 -8.37
C THR A 42 5.75 -6.05 -8.14
N HIS A 43 4.80 -6.57 -7.36
CA HIS A 43 3.59 -5.82 -7.03
C HIS A 43 3.84 -4.65 -6.06
N ALA A 44 4.66 -4.85 -5.03
CA ALA A 44 5.10 -3.76 -4.16
C ALA A 44 5.87 -2.66 -4.92
N ALA A 45 6.63 -3.02 -5.97
CA ALA A 45 7.26 -2.04 -6.85
C ALA A 45 6.23 -1.22 -7.65
N THR A 46 5.11 -1.80 -8.06
CA THR A 46 3.99 -1.05 -8.66
C THR A 46 3.46 0.01 -7.70
N HIS A 47 3.32 -0.30 -6.41
CA HIS A 47 2.95 0.67 -5.38
C HIS A 47 3.97 1.79 -5.20
N VAL A 48 5.27 1.47 -5.19
CA VAL A 48 6.34 2.49 -5.12
C VAL A 48 6.28 3.43 -6.32
N ILE A 49 6.10 2.89 -7.53
CA ILE A 49 6.01 3.68 -8.76
C ILE A 49 4.77 4.57 -8.74
N ALA A 50 3.59 4.00 -8.48
CA ALA A 50 2.32 4.74 -8.44
C ALA A 50 2.33 5.83 -7.35
N GLY A 51 2.81 5.50 -6.15
CA GLY A 51 2.96 6.45 -5.05
C GLY A 51 3.96 7.57 -5.37
N SER A 52 5.09 7.26 -6.02
CA SER A 52 6.05 8.28 -6.44
C SER A 52 5.44 9.23 -7.47
N LEU A 53 4.67 8.72 -8.44
CA LEU A 53 3.95 9.55 -9.40
C LEU A 53 2.91 10.45 -8.70
N ALA A 54 2.20 9.92 -7.70
CA ALA A 54 1.28 10.74 -6.90
C ALA A 54 2.00 11.88 -6.16
N LEU A 55 3.18 11.63 -5.57
CA LEU A 55 3.99 12.68 -4.96
C LEU A 55 4.47 13.73 -5.97
N VAL A 56 4.82 13.32 -7.21
CA VAL A 56 5.14 14.26 -8.29
C VAL A 56 3.93 15.11 -8.65
N VAL A 57 2.73 14.55 -8.71
CA VAL A 57 1.49 15.32 -8.95
C VAL A 57 1.25 16.32 -7.82
N VAL A 58 1.43 15.93 -6.56
CA VAL A 58 1.33 16.85 -5.41
C VAL A 58 2.32 18.01 -5.57
N ALA A 59 3.59 17.71 -5.88
CA ALA A 59 4.63 18.73 -5.99
C ALA A 59 4.46 19.66 -7.19
N VAL A 60 4.06 19.14 -8.34
CA VAL A 60 4.05 19.90 -9.61
C VAL A 60 2.69 20.52 -9.92
N VAL A 61 1.60 19.80 -9.65
CA VAL A 61 0.23 20.25 -10.01
C VAL A 61 -0.40 21.04 -8.88
N LEU A 62 -0.20 20.61 -7.63
CA LEU A 62 -0.76 21.28 -6.46
C LEU A 62 0.19 22.32 -5.84
N ASP A 63 1.42 22.41 -6.35
CA ASP A 63 2.47 23.32 -5.86
C ASP A 63 2.74 23.15 -4.35
N GLU A 64 2.58 21.92 -3.83
CA GLU A 64 2.84 21.60 -2.43
C GLU A 64 4.27 21.07 -2.26
N SER A 65 5.02 21.60 -1.29
CA SER A 65 6.39 21.15 -1.03
C SER A 65 6.42 19.72 -0.50
N VAL A 66 7.04 18.81 -1.24
CA VAL A 66 7.37 17.46 -0.77
C VAL A 66 8.87 17.29 -0.83
N GLY A 67 9.52 17.21 0.34
CA GLY A 67 10.96 16.98 0.40
C GLY A 67 11.33 15.65 -0.27
N VAL A 68 12.39 15.63 -1.08
CA VAL A 68 12.81 14.43 -1.83
C VAL A 68 13.10 13.25 -0.90
N LEU A 69 13.84 13.48 0.20
CA LEU A 69 14.17 12.44 1.17
C LEU A 69 12.94 11.96 1.96
N PRO A 70 12.10 12.84 2.56
CA PRO A 70 10.83 12.42 3.14
C PRO A 70 9.92 11.66 2.16
N GLY A 71 9.81 12.13 0.92
CA GLY A 71 9.02 11.49 -0.14
C GLY A 71 9.52 10.09 -0.47
N ALA A 72 10.84 9.93 -0.68
CA ALA A 72 11.46 8.64 -0.92
C ALA A 72 11.26 7.68 0.27
N ALA A 73 11.40 8.17 1.51
CA ALA A 73 11.16 7.37 2.71
C ALA A 73 9.69 6.93 2.82
N ALA A 74 8.74 7.81 2.46
CA ALA A 74 7.32 7.49 2.49
C ALA A 74 6.95 6.39 1.48
N VAL A 75 7.39 6.49 0.23
CA VAL A 75 7.11 5.43 -0.77
C VAL A 75 7.84 4.12 -0.46
N ALA A 76 9.04 4.19 0.12
CA ALA A 76 9.75 3.00 0.58
C ALA A 76 9.01 2.32 1.75
N LEU A 77 8.48 3.09 2.70
CA LEU A 77 7.65 2.57 3.78
C LEU A 77 6.41 1.87 3.22
N ILE A 78 5.69 2.51 2.29
CA ILE A 78 4.49 1.96 1.66
C ILE A 78 4.80 0.64 0.93
N GLY A 79 5.87 0.60 0.14
CA GLY A 79 6.28 -0.61 -0.57
C GLY A 79 6.70 -1.74 0.36
N ALA A 80 7.44 -1.42 1.43
CA ALA A 80 7.90 -2.40 2.41
C ALA A 80 6.74 -3.00 3.22
N THR A 81 5.83 -2.16 3.71
CA THR A 81 4.64 -2.63 4.42
C THR A 81 3.70 -3.38 3.50
N HIS A 82 3.58 -2.99 2.22
CA HIS A 82 2.84 -3.77 1.22
C HIS A 82 3.37 -5.19 1.11
N ALA A 83 4.67 -5.32 0.83
CA ALA A 83 5.30 -6.62 0.70
C ALA A 83 5.14 -7.48 1.97
N TRP A 84 5.06 -6.86 3.15
CA TRP A 84 4.84 -7.56 4.41
C TRP A 84 3.38 -8.00 4.62
N ILE A 85 2.42 -7.09 4.43
CA ILE A 85 0.99 -7.34 4.64
C ILE A 85 0.48 -8.36 3.62
N ASP A 86 0.93 -8.27 2.37
CA ASP A 86 0.59 -9.17 1.27
C ASP A 86 1.06 -10.61 1.44
N ARG A 87 1.86 -10.88 2.48
CA ARG A 87 2.13 -12.25 2.92
C ARG A 87 0.90 -12.91 3.54
N ARG A 88 -0.22 -12.18 3.70
CA ARG A 88 -1.56 -12.58 4.15
C ARG A 88 -1.65 -13.12 5.58
N TRP A 89 -0.56 -13.62 6.14
CA TRP A 89 -0.54 -14.08 7.52
C TRP A 89 -0.81 -12.94 8.53
N PRO A 90 -0.41 -11.66 8.33
CA PRO A 90 -0.76 -10.60 9.27
C PRO A 90 -2.27 -10.36 9.31
N VAL A 91 -2.89 -10.29 8.13
CA VAL A 91 -4.35 -10.17 7.98
C VAL A 91 -5.06 -11.38 8.60
N ALA A 92 -4.59 -12.59 8.33
CA ALA A 92 -5.17 -13.81 8.90
C ALA A 92 -5.03 -13.88 10.43
N ALA A 93 -3.92 -13.37 10.99
CA ALA A 93 -3.72 -13.26 12.43
C ALA A 93 -4.72 -12.26 13.04
N TRP A 94 -4.90 -11.08 12.42
CA TRP A 94 -5.88 -10.09 12.85
C TRP A 94 -7.31 -10.63 12.81
N VAL A 95 -7.71 -11.23 11.68
CA VAL A 95 -9.04 -11.83 11.50
C VAL A 95 -9.35 -12.87 12.59
N ARG A 96 -8.34 -13.62 13.06
CA ARG A 96 -8.49 -14.57 14.17
C ARG A 96 -8.71 -13.87 15.51
N ILE A 97 -7.94 -12.83 15.79
CA ILE A 97 -8.05 -12.03 17.02
C ILE A 97 -9.43 -11.35 17.06
N ALA A 98 -9.86 -10.76 15.96
CA ALA A 98 -11.14 -10.07 15.82
C ALA A 98 -12.34 -11.02 15.71
N ARG A 99 -12.12 -12.35 15.61
CA ARG A 99 -13.15 -13.38 15.45
C ARG A 99 -14.04 -13.19 14.21
N GLN A 100 -13.43 -12.73 13.11
CA GLN A 100 -14.11 -12.39 11.86
C GLN A 100 -13.95 -13.45 10.74
N GLN A 101 -13.57 -14.69 11.07
CA GLN A 101 -13.17 -15.70 10.09
C GLN A 101 -14.23 -15.99 9.02
N LYS A 102 -15.51 -16.09 9.41
CA LYS A 102 -16.61 -16.38 8.47
C LYS A 102 -16.82 -15.24 7.45
N TRP A 103 -16.80 -14.00 7.93
CA TRP A 103 -16.91 -12.83 7.07
C TRP A 103 -15.68 -12.67 6.17
N ALA A 104 -14.49 -12.91 6.72
CA ALA A 104 -13.24 -12.86 5.95
C ALA A 104 -13.24 -13.88 4.79
N ALA A 105 -13.75 -15.09 5.02
CA ALA A 105 -13.89 -16.14 4.00
C ALA A 105 -14.92 -15.77 2.90
N ALA A 106 -15.90 -14.92 3.21
CA ALA A 106 -16.90 -14.41 2.27
C ALA A 106 -16.45 -13.12 1.54
N GLY A 107 -15.14 -12.88 1.42
CA GLY A 107 -14.57 -11.70 0.75
C GLY A 107 -14.16 -10.56 1.70
N GLY A 108 -14.46 -10.66 2.99
CA GLY A 108 -14.07 -9.66 3.98
C GLY A 108 -12.56 -9.52 4.17
N ALA A 109 -11.77 -10.55 3.86
CA ALA A 109 -10.32 -10.53 4.03
C ALA A 109 -9.66 -9.38 3.24
N ALA A 110 -10.15 -9.11 2.03
CA ALA A 110 -9.69 -7.99 1.22
C ALA A 110 -9.92 -6.64 1.90
N HIS A 111 -11.03 -6.45 2.61
CA HIS A 111 -11.31 -5.19 3.30
C HIS A 111 -10.36 -4.96 4.49
N VAL A 112 -10.00 -6.02 5.22
CA VAL A 112 -9.02 -5.94 6.33
C VAL A 112 -7.63 -5.62 5.77
N ASP A 113 -7.26 -6.28 4.68
CA ASP A 113 -6.02 -6.03 3.96
C ASP A 113 -5.91 -4.58 3.48
N GLN A 114 -6.91 -4.09 2.73
CA GLN A 114 -6.97 -2.71 2.26
C GLN A 114 -6.91 -1.70 3.41
N THR A 115 -7.63 -1.94 4.52
CA THR A 115 -7.63 -1.02 5.66
C THR A 115 -6.25 -0.95 6.33
N ALA A 116 -5.51 -2.06 6.39
CA ALA A 116 -4.16 -2.06 6.92
C ALA A 116 -3.21 -1.20 6.06
N HIS A 117 -3.33 -1.27 4.74
CA HIS A 117 -2.57 -0.42 3.83
C HIS A 117 -2.98 1.05 3.95
N VAL A 118 -4.28 1.35 3.97
CA VAL A 118 -4.81 2.71 4.14
C VAL A 118 -4.32 3.36 5.45
N LEU A 119 -4.19 2.59 6.52
CA LEU A 119 -3.58 3.07 7.77
C LEU A 119 -2.13 3.50 7.57
N VAL A 120 -1.33 2.73 6.81
CA VAL A 120 0.03 3.12 6.46
C VAL A 120 0.05 4.38 5.59
N LEU A 121 -0.86 4.51 4.61
CA LEU A 121 -0.96 5.71 3.77
C LEU A 121 -1.29 6.95 4.61
N ALA A 122 -2.22 6.83 5.56
CA ALA A 122 -2.55 7.91 6.48
C ALA A 122 -1.34 8.31 7.33
N ALA A 123 -0.61 7.34 7.89
CA ALA A 123 0.60 7.60 8.64
C ALA A 123 1.69 8.27 7.78
N ALA A 124 1.93 7.78 6.56
CA ALA A 124 2.88 8.37 5.62
C ALA A 124 2.52 9.80 5.25
N ALA A 125 1.24 10.07 4.94
CA ALA A 125 0.76 11.42 4.63
C ALA A 125 0.89 12.37 5.83
N LEU A 126 0.60 11.90 7.05
CA LEU A 126 0.81 12.69 8.28
C LEU A 126 2.30 13.02 8.47
N THR A 127 3.17 12.03 8.33
CA THR A 127 4.62 12.22 8.48
C THR A 127 5.18 13.17 7.42
N LEU A 128 4.78 13.02 6.15
CA LEU A 128 5.18 13.97 5.09
C LEU A 128 4.70 15.39 5.39
N THR A 129 3.46 15.53 5.87
CA THR A 129 2.92 16.84 6.24
C THR A 129 3.70 17.49 7.39
N ALA A 130 4.21 16.69 8.33
CA ALA A 130 4.96 17.18 9.48
C ALA A 130 6.44 17.48 9.18
N LEU A 131 6.99 16.93 8.10
CA LEU A 131 8.41 17.01 7.74
C LEU A 131 8.69 17.88 6.50
N SER A 132 7.66 18.40 5.86
CA SER A 132 7.76 19.27 4.67
C SER A 132 7.33 20.69 5.01
#